data_AF-A0A1W5DAH0-F1
#
_entry.id   AF-A0A1W5DAH0-F1
#
_cell.length_a   1.000
_cell.length_b   1.000
_cell.length_c   1.000
_cell.angle_alpha   90.00
_cell.angle_beta   90.00
_cell.angle_gamma   90.00
#
_symmetry.space_group_name_H-M   'P 1'
#
loop_
_entity.id
_entity.type
_entity.pdbx_description
1 polymer ?
#
loop_
_entity_poly.entity_id
_entity_poly.type
_entity_poly.pdbx_seq_one_letter_code
_entity_poly.pdbx_strand_id
1 'polypeptide(L)'
;MAPPTAIDTNVQGVTDTQAIVMPDPLTTENVAGRRLKVPKMSLGVAAFASSDMWKTPYPSRPKAKRWDYRLSVESRSRMGSSLKAAAKYLKIPDLISLGGGLPSSENFPFERMDIKVPLPPHFSEQETKESGVVSTTGKYDVSEGKSLYDISLSFNYGQATGSGQLLRFVTEHTECTTLPTRIGNAA
;
A
#
# COMPACT_ATOMS: atom_id res chain seq x y z
N MET A 1 -12.03 -30.40 22.10
CA MET A 1 -11.46 -29.06 21.88
C MET A 1 -10.03 -29.24 21.42
N ALA A 2 -9.70 -28.83 20.20
CA ALA A 2 -8.29 -28.76 19.80
C ALA A 2 -7.57 -27.71 20.67
N PRO A 3 -6.34 -27.97 21.12
CA PRO A 3 -5.58 -26.99 21.89
C PRO A 3 -5.32 -25.75 21.03
N PRO A 4 -5.22 -24.55 21.64
CA PRO A 4 -4.83 -23.35 20.89
C PRO A 4 -3.46 -23.57 20.26
N THR A 5 -3.38 -23.38 18.95
CA THR A 5 -2.13 -23.39 18.19
C THR A 5 -1.18 -22.37 18.81
N ALA A 6 0.00 -22.84 19.25
CA ALA A 6 1.04 -21.97 19.76
C ALA A 6 1.41 -20.96 18.66
N ILE A 7 1.19 -19.67 18.93
CA ILE A 7 1.78 -18.61 18.12
C ILE A 7 3.26 -18.65 18.48
N ASP A 8 4.09 -19.05 17.53
CA ASP A 8 5.54 -19.13 17.68
C ASP A 8 6.11 -17.70 17.67
N THR A 9 5.81 -16.92 18.72
CA THR A 9 6.30 -15.54 18.84
C THR A 9 7.80 -15.58 19.01
N ASN A 10 8.53 -15.12 18.01
CA ASN A 10 9.98 -15.05 18.06
C ASN A 10 10.37 -13.92 19.03
N VAL A 11 10.75 -14.26 20.25
CA VAL A 11 11.13 -13.29 21.30
C VAL A 11 12.64 -13.12 21.26
N GLN A 12 13.11 -11.92 20.93
CA GLN A 12 14.54 -11.61 20.93
C GLN A 12 14.90 -10.79 22.18
N GLY A 13 15.84 -11.29 22.98
CA GLY A 13 16.43 -10.53 24.09
C GLY A 13 17.25 -9.35 23.56
N VAL A 14 16.98 -8.15 24.08
CA VAL A 14 17.73 -6.92 23.76
C VAL A 14 18.71 -6.58 24.88
N THR A 15 18.34 -6.86 26.13
CA THR A 15 19.18 -6.80 27.34
C THR A 15 18.74 -7.89 28.33
N ASP A 16 19.48 -8.09 29.42
CA ASP A 16 19.17 -9.08 30.48
C ASP A 16 17.76 -8.91 31.12
N THR A 17 17.11 -7.76 30.90
CA THR A 17 15.78 -7.44 31.47
C THR A 17 14.73 -7.06 30.42
N GLN A 18 15.08 -7.03 29.13
CA GLN A 18 14.18 -6.59 28.07
C GLN A 18 14.16 -7.55 26.90
N ALA A 19 12.95 -7.94 26.50
CA ALA A 19 12.73 -8.71 25.29
C ALA A 19 11.73 -7.99 24.39
N ILE A 20 11.96 -8.05 23.07
CA ILE A 20 11.03 -7.51 22.08
C ILE A 20 10.39 -8.70 21.36
N VAL A 21 9.06 -8.67 21.28
CA VAL A 21 8.31 -9.60 20.43
C VAL A 21 8.56 -9.20 18.98
N MET A 22 9.25 -10.05 18.23
CA MET A 22 9.42 -9.86 16.81
C MET A 22 8.15 -10.31 16.09
N PRO A 23 7.54 -9.47 15.25
CA PRO A 23 6.43 -9.92 14.43
C PRO A 23 6.94 -10.93 13.40
N ASP A 24 6.09 -11.93 13.13
CA ASP A 24 6.37 -12.93 12.10
C ASP A 24 6.63 -12.25 10.75
N PRO A 25 7.58 -12.76 9.95
CA PRO A 25 7.79 -12.30 8.59
C PRO A 25 6.50 -12.34 7.77
N LEU A 26 6.31 -11.34 6.90
CA LEU A 26 5.18 -11.34 5.98
C LEU A 26 5.35 -12.47 4.96
N THR A 27 4.33 -13.30 4.82
CA THR A 27 4.25 -14.36 3.80
C THR A 27 2.98 -14.17 2.98
N THR A 28 2.92 -14.83 1.82
CA THR A 28 1.73 -14.85 0.96
C THR A 28 0.50 -15.44 1.69
N GLU A 29 0.72 -16.32 2.66
CA GLU A 29 -0.32 -16.97 3.45
C GLU A 29 -0.89 -16.03 4.54
N ASN A 30 -0.04 -15.23 5.19
CA ASN A 30 -0.44 -14.41 6.33
C ASN A 30 -0.84 -12.97 5.97
N VAL A 31 -0.62 -12.53 4.72
CA VAL A 31 -0.93 -11.15 4.27
C VAL A 31 -2.38 -10.76 4.48
N ALA A 32 -3.32 -11.69 4.27
CA ALA A 32 -4.75 -11.42 4.43
C ALA A 32 -5.10 -11.14 5.89
N GLY A 33 -4.60 -11.96 6.82
CA GLY A 33 -4.76 -11.76 8.26
C GLY A 33 -4.12 -10.46 8.75
N ARG A 34 -3.03 -10.04 8.12
CA ARG A 34 -2.37 -8.76 8.44
C ARG A 34 -3.18 -7.55 8.02
N ARG A 35 -3.79 -7.59 6.83
CA ARG A 35 -4.64 -6.50 6.33
C ARG A 35 -5.84 -6.20 7.23
N LEU A 36 -6.31 -7.19 8.01
CA LEU A 36 -7.37 -7.01 9.01
C LEU A 36 -6.91 -6.26 10.28
N LYS A 37 -5.61 -6.29 10.58
CA LYS A 37 -5.02 -5.69 11.81
C LYS A 37 -4.52 -4.26 11.59
N VAL A 38 -4.29 -3.86 10.34
CA VAL A 38 -3.84 -2.51 10.00
C VAL A 38 -5.03 -1.56 9.78
N PRO A 39 -4.87 -0.25 10.01
CA PRO A 39 -5.91 0.73 9.73
C PRO A 39 -6.43 0.65 8.29
N LYS A 40 -7.73 0.92 8.12
CA LYS A 40 -8.34 0.99 6.79
C LYS A 40 -7.66 2.07 5.95
N MET A 41 -7.49 1.77 4.67
CA MET A 41 -6.91 2.69 3.70
C MET A 41 -7.84 3.88 3.48
N SER A 42 -7.25 5.07 3.32
CA SER A 42 -8.00 6.27 2.93
C SER A 42 -8.34 6.20 1.45
N LEU A 43 -9.63 6.27 1.10
CA LEU A 43 -10.13 6.09 -0.28
C LEU A 43 -10.59 7.41 -0.94
N GLY A 44 -9.89 8.51 -0.67
CA GLY A 44 -10.22 9.83 -1.23
C GLY A 44 -9.31 10.23 -2.39
N VAL A 45 -9.73 11.25 -3.14
CA VAL A 45 -8.88 11.87 -4.19
C VAL A 45 -7.59 12.38 -3.57
N ALA A 46 -6.46 12.08 -4.21
CA ALA A 46 -5.13 12.45 -3.73
C ALA A 46 -4.85 12.06 -2.26
N ALA A 47 -5.42 10.95 -1.78
CA ALA A 47 -5.17 10.45 -0.43
C ALA A 47 -3.69 10.17 -0.19
N PHE A 48 -3.19 10.59 0.98
CA PHE A 48 -1.81 10.33 1.39
C PHE A 48 -1.60 8.86 1.72
N ALA A 49 -0.47 8.33 1.25
CA ALA A 49 -0.06 6.95 1.44
C ALA A 49 1.46 6.89 1.65
N SER A 50 1.91 6.01 2.53
CA SER A 50 3.32 5.69 2.74
C SER A 50 3.45 4.21 3.04
N SER A 51 4.55 3.58 2.62
CA SER A 51 4.85 2.19 2.97
C SER A 51 4.84 1.97 4.49
N ASP A 52 5.13 3.00 5.29
CA ASP A 52 5.06 2.94 6.76
C ASP A 52 3.66 2.58 7.30
N MET A 53 2.60 2.79 6.51
CA MET A 53 1.23 2.43 6.89
C MET A 53 0.96 0.92 6.83
N TRP A 54 1.76 0.16 6.08
CA TRP A 54 1.51 -1.27 5.82
C TRP A 54 2.69 -2.18 6.10
N LYS A 55 3.92 -1.63 6.11
CA LYS A 55 5.13 -2.39 6.40
C LYS A 55 5.09 -2.97 7.81
N THR A 56 5.81 -4.06 7.99
CA THR A 56 5.99 -4.68 9.29
C THR A 56 6.91 -3.85 10.17
N PRO A 57 6.48 -3.52 11.41
CA PRO A 57 7.39 -2.85 12.35
C PRO A 57 8.47 -3.84 12.79
N TYR A 58 9.71 -3.64 12.36
CA TYR A 58 10.86 -4.39 12.84
C TYR A 58 11.72 -3.51 13.76
N PRO A 59 11.37 -3.38 15.05
CA PRO A 59 12.05 -2.47 15.98
C PRO A 59 13.53 -2.83 16.22
N SER A 60 13.92 -4.10 16.04
CA SER A 60 15.31 -4.55 16.20
C SER A 60 16.21 -4.18 15.01
N ARG A 61 15.65 -3.73 13.87
CA ARG A 61 16.45 -3.37 12.70
C ARG A 61 17.02 -1.95 12.86
N PRO A 62 18.33 -1.76 12.60
CA PRO A 62 18.92 -0.44 12.67
C PRO A 62 18.32 0.51 11.63
N LYS A 63 18.23 1.79 11.97
CA LYS A 63 17.88 2.82 10.99
C LYS A 63 18.97 2.92 9.92
N ALA A 64 18.58 3.30 8.70
CA ALA A 64 19.54 3.56 7.64
C ALA A 64 20.52 4.69 8.02
N LYS A 65 21.74 4.63 7.48
CA LYS A 65 22.73 5.71 7.61
C LYS A 65 22.19 7.02 7.00
N ARG A 66 22.66 8.15 7.52
CA ARG A 66 22.40 9.47 6.93
C ARG A 66 23.20 9.64 5.64
N TRP A 67 22.57 10.21 4.62
CA TRP A 67 23.16 10.40 3.27
C TRP A 67 23.22 11.87 2.85
N ASP A 68 23.05 12.82 3.78
CA ASP A 68 23.01 14.27 3.53
C ASP A 68 24.25 14.77 2.75
N TYR A 69 25.42 14.18 3.03
CA TYR A 69 26.70 14.48 2.37
C TYR A 69 26.77 14.03 0.91
N ARG A 70 25.84 13.20 0.44
CA ARG A 70 25.74 12.73 -0.96
C ARG A 70 24.67 13.46 -1.76
N LEU A 71 23.77 14.20 -1.11
CA LEU A 71 22.71 14.94 -1.80
C LEU A 71 23.31 16.13 -2.56
N SER A 72 22.98 16.21 -3.86
CA SER A 72 23.34 17.36 -4.70
C SER A 72 22.73 18.66 -4.17
N VAL A 73 23.30 19.79 -4.57
CA VAL A 73 22.78 21.12 -4.22
C VAL A 73 21.31 21.27 -4.63
N GLU A 74 20.98 20.79 -5.82
CA GLU A 74 19.60 20.80 -6.34
C GLU A 74 18.65 19.93 -5.50
N SER A 75 19.05 18.71 -5.13
CA SER A 75 18.19 17.83 -4.32
C SER A 75 17.94 18.43 -2.94
N ARG A 76 18.94 19.10 -2.36
CA ARG A 76 18.86 19.72 -1.04
C ARG A 76 17.99 20.98 -1.02
N SER A 77 17.89 21.70 -2.14
CA SER A 77 17.07 22.92 -2.24
C SER A 77 15.59 22.66 -2.50
N ARG A 78 15.20 21.43 -2.87
CA ARG A 78 13.79 21.06 -3.10
C ARG A 78 12.98 21.12 -1.82
N MET A 79 11.80 21.73 -1.88
CA MET A 79 10.81 21.78 -0.80
C MET A 79 9.54 21.02 -1.16
N GLY A 80 8.74 20.66 -0.16
CA GLY A 80 7.42 20.08 -0.37
C GLY A 80 6.47 21.05 -1.07
N SER A 81 5.63 20.55 -1.97
CA SER A 81 4.60 21.36 -2.62
C SER A 81 3.52 21.76 -1.60
N SER A 82 3.30 23.06 -1.44
CA SER A 82 2.22 23.61 -0.61
C SER A 82 0.84 23.12 -1.04
N LEU A 83 0.60 23.06 -2.36
CA LEU A 83 -0.66 22.57 -2.92
C LEU A 83 -0.90 21.07 -2.62
N LYS A 84 0.14 20.23 -2.77
CA LYS A 84 0.02 18.82 -2.39
C LYS A 84 -0.14 18.64 -0.88
N ALA A 85 0.50 19.50 -0.07
CA ALA A 85 0.33 19.49 1.38
C ALA A 85 -1.10 19.86 1.80
N ALA A 86 -1.79 20.73 1.05
CA ALA A 86 -3.18 21.09 1.30
C ALA A 86 -4.16 19.93 1.04
N ALA A 87 -3.82 18.97 0.17
CA ALA A 87 -4.67 17.81 -0.12
C ALA A 87 -5.00 16.97 1.12
N LYS A 88 -4.19 17.04 2.19
CA LYS A 88 -4.46 16.35 3.46
C LYS A 88 -5.77 16.79 4.12
N TYR A 89 -6.29 17.98 3.78
CA TYR A 89 -7.55 18.52 4.30
C TYR A 89 -8.78 17.99 3.56
N LEU A 90 -8.62 17.43 2.36
CA LEU A 90 -9.72 16.87 1.55
C LEU A 90 -10.42 15.67 2.19
N LYS A 91 -9.78 15.06 3.20
CA LYS A 91 -10.37 13.96 3.97
C LYS A 91 -11.31 14.42 5.08
N ILE A 92 -11.36 15.73 5.38
CA ILE A 92 -12.22 16.27 6.43
C ILE A 92 -13.66 16.27 5.86
N PRO A 93 -14.60 15.52 6.48
CA PRO A 93 -15.98 15.52 6.02
C PRO A 93 -16.58 16.92 6.10
N ASP A 94 -17.52 17.23 5.20
CA ASP A 94 -18.26 18.50 5.10
C ASP A 94 -17.40 19.75 4.79
N LEU A 95 -16.09 19.60 4.60
CA LEU A 95 -15.23 20.69 4.13
C LEU A 95 -15.34 20.86 2.61
N ILE A 96 -15.92 21.98 2.17
CA ILE A 96 -15.91 22.36 0.75
C ILE A 96 -14.53 22.96 0.42
N SER A 97 -13.77 22.28 -0.45
CA SER A 97 -12.46 22.76 -0.90
C SER A 97 -12.57 23.65 -2.12
N LEU A 98 -12.25 24.94 -1.97
CA LEU A 98 -12.04 25.89 -3.07
C LEU A 98 -10.56 26.16 -3.37
N GLY A 99 -9.64 25.46 -2.69
CA GLY A 99 -8.20 25.72 -2.77
C GLY A 99 -7.41 24.80 -3.71
N GLY A 100 -7.93 23.60 -3.99
CA GLY A 100 -7.29 22.63 -4.88
C GLY A 100 -7.72 22.79 -6.33
N GLY A 101 -6.79 22.60 -7.28
CA GLY A 101 -7.10 22.50 -8.72
C GLY A 101 -7.54 21.09 -9.14
N LEU A 102 -8.42 20.45 -8.36
CA LEU A 102 -8.89 19.09 -8.62
C LEU A 102 -10.20 19.15 -9.42
N PRO A 103 -10.24 18.68 -10.68
CA PRO A 103 -11.46 18.67 -11.47
C PRO A 103 -12.51 17.71 -10.89
N SER A 104 -13.80 18.05 -11.08
CA SER A 104 -14.91 17.13 -10.82
C SER A 104 -14.82 15.92 -11.73
N SER A 105 -15.06 14.73 -11.17
CA SER A 105 -15.06 13.47 -11.93
C SER A 105 -16.18 13.40 -12.96
N GLU A 106 -17.24 14.19 -12.82
CA GLU A 106 -18.31 14.29 -13.82
C GLU A 106 -17.77 14.65 -15.21
N ASN A 107 -16.68 15.43 -15.27
CA ASN A 107 -16.03 15.85 -16.50
C ASN A 107 -15.10 14.78 -17.11
N PHE A 108 -14.91 13.62 -16.47
CA PHE A 108 -14.11 12.53 -17.02
C PHE A 108 -14.96 11.72 -18.00
N PRO A 109 -14.59 11.62 -19.29
CA PRO A 109 -15.41 10.96 -20.31
C PRO A 109 -15.26 9.42 -20.30
N PHE A 110 -15.20 8.82 -19.11
CA PHE A 110 -15.03 7.39 -18.90
C PHE A 110 -15.97 6.91 -17.80
N GLU A 111 -16.87 6.00 -18.15
CA GLU A 111 -17.84 5.42 -17.21
C GLU A 111 -17.35 4.10 -16.62
N ARG A 112 -16.66 3.30 -17.44
CA ARG A 112 -16.21 1.96 -17.10
C ARG A 112 -14.99 1.59 -17.92
N MET A 113 -14.10 0.81 -17.32
CA MET A 113 -12.98 0.16 -17.99
C MET A 113 -13.04 -1.34 -17.74
N ASP A 114 -12.89 -2.12 -18.81
CA ASP A 114 -12.82 -3.57 -18.77
C ASP A 114 -11.47 -4.04 -19.29
N ILE A 115 -10.79 -4.87 -18.50
CA ILE A 115 -9.47 -5.42 -18.84
C ILE A 115 -9.53 -6.94 -18.69
N LYS A 116 -9.30 -7.67 -19.78
CA LYS A 116 -9.19 -9.14 -19.73
C LYS A 116 -7.76 -9.54 -19.34
N VAL A 117 -7.62 -10.32 -18.28
CA VAL A 117 -6.34 -10.77 -17.73
C VAL A 117 -6.26 -12.30 -17.64
N PRO A 118 -5.05 -12.89 -17.71
CA PRO A 118 -4.87 -14.31 -17.51
C PRO A 118 -5.27 -14.77 -16.10
N LEU A 119 -5.59 -16.05 -15.96
CA LEU A 119 -5.81 -16.72 -14.68
C LEU A 119 -4.71 -17.74 -14.43
N PRO A 120 -4.05 -17.74 -13.26
CA PRO A 120 -3.10 -18.79 -12.92
C PRO A 120 -3.73 -20.19 -13.03
N PRO A 121 -2.95 -21.20 -13.46
CA PRO A 121 -1.53 -21.16 -13.85
C PRO A 121 -1.27 -20.78 -15.31
N HIS A 122 -2.30 -20.35 -16.06
CA HIS A 122 -2.28 -20.17 -17.51
C HIS A 122 -2.03 -18.72 -17.90
N PHE A 123 -0.94 -18.45 -18.60
CA PHE A 123 -0.47 -17.08 -18.88
C PHE A 123 -0.21 -16.79 -20.36
N SER A 124 -0.49 -17.73 -21.26
CA SER A 124 -0.35 -17.46 -22.70
C SER A 124 -1.47 -16.54 -23.20
N GLU A 125 -1.21 -15.87 -24.34
CA GLU A 125 -2.24 -15.05 -24.99
C GLU A 125 -3.45 -15.88 -25.42
N GLN A 126 -3.22 -17.10 -25.91
CA GLN A 126 -4.29 -18.00 -26.33
C GLN A 126 -5.18 -18.37 -25.14
N GLU A 127 -4.59 -18.78 -24.03
CA GLU A 127 -5.34 -19.12 -22.82
C GLU A 127 -6.06 -17.89 -22.26
N THR A 128 -5.43 -16.70 -22.26
CA THR A 128 -6.10 -15.46 -21.83
C THR A 128 -7.32 -15.14 -22.70
N LYS A 129 -7.24 -15.38 -24.01
CA LYS A 129 -8.37 -15.20 -24.94
C LYS A 129 -9.49 -16.20 -24.65
N GLU A 130 -9.18 -17.45 -24.37
CA GLU A 130 -10.16 -18.53 -24.15
C GLU A 130 -10.77 -18.49 -22.74
N SER A 131 -9.94 -18.43 -21.70
CA SER A 131 -10.34 -18.64 -20.29
C SER A 131 -9.99 -17.48 -19.35
N GLY A 132 -9.37 -16.40 -19.83
CA GLY A 132 -9.05 -15.23 -19.00
C GLY A 132 -10.28 -14.56 -18.39
N VAL A 133 -10.07 -13.83 -17.30
CA VAL A 133 -11.13 -13.11 -16.57
C VAL A 133 -11.19 -11.64 -16.97
N VAL A 134 -12.39 -11.08 -17.10
CA VAL A 134 -12.58 -9.64 -17.30
C VAL A 134 -12.66 -8.96 -15.95
N SER A 135 -11.66 -8.12 -15.64
CA SER A 135 -11.68 -7.20 -14.51
C SER A 135 -12.35 -5.91 -14.93
N THR A 136 -13.41 -5.52 -14.21
CA THR A 136 -14.18 -4.30 -14.47
C THR A 136 -13.90 -3.26 -13.39
N THR A 137 -13.78 -2.00 -13.80
CA THR A 137 -13.74 -0.86 -12.88
C THR A 137 -14.69 0.21 -13.38
N GLY A 138 -15.74 0.48 -12.61
CA GLY A 138 -16.68 1.56 -12.84
C GLY A 138 -16.20 2.90 -12.30
N LYS A 139 -16.97 3.95 -12.60
CA LYS A 139 -16.60 5.32 -12.23
C LYS A 139 -16.62 5.59 -10.74
N TYR A 140 -17.62 5.04 -10.05
CA TYR A 140 -17.93 5.31 -8.65
C TYR A 140 -17.93 4.03 -7.80
N ASP A 141 -17.17 3.01 -8.20
CA ASP A 141 -17.13 1.72 -7.51
C ASP A 141 -16.72 1.83 -6.04
N VAL A 142 -15.97 2.87 -5.64
CA VAL A 142 -15.60 3.07 -4.23
C VAL A 142 -16.79 3.53 -3.39
N SER A 143 -17.57 4.51 -3.87
CA SER A 143 -18.76 4.97 -3.14
C SER A 143 -19.87 3.92 -3.13
N GLU A 144 -19.89 3.05 -4.14
CA GLU A 144 -20.81 1.91 -4.23
C GLU A 144 -20.33 0.66 -3.46
N GLY A 145 -19.13 0.70 -2.87
CA GLY A 145 -18.56 -0.41 -2.08
C GLY A 145 -18.15 -1.63 -2.90
N LYS A 146 -18.00 -1.50 -4.23
CA LYS A 146 -17.58 -2.56 -5.16
C LYS A 146 -16.07 -2.75 -5.21
N SER A 147 -15.30 -1.67 -5.02
CA SER A 147 -13.85 -1.67 -5.12
C SER A 147 -13.22 -0.73 -4.09
N LEU A 148 -11.90 -0.88 -3.89
CA LEU A 148 -11.08 0.10 -3.15
C LEU A 148 -10.46 1.14 -4.08
N TYR A 149 -10.62 1.01 -5.40
CA TYR A 149 -10.12 1.96 -6.39
C TYR A 149 -11.07 2.02 -7.59
N ASP A 150 -11.35 3.23 -8.08
CA ASP A 150 -12.27 3.47 -9.19
C ASP A 150 -11.73 4.52 -10.17
N ILE A 151 -12.47 4.79 -11.25
CA ILE A 151 -12.06 5.79 -12.25
C ILE A 151 -12.08 7.21 -11.66
N SER A 152 -13.06 7.55 -10.82
CA SER A 152 -13.15 8.89 -10.21
C SER A 152 -11.90 9.27 -9.41
N LEU A 153 -11.29 8.28 -8.75
CA LEU A 153 -10.05 8.45 -8.00
C LEU A 153 -8.81 8.34 -8.90
N SER A 154 -8.76 7.34 -9.77
CA SER A 154 -7.54 7.01 -10.54
C SER A 154 -7.26 7.98 -11.68
N PHE A 155 -8.29 8.62 -12.24
CA PHE A 155 -8.12 9.57 -13.36
C PHE A 155 -7.96 11.01 -12.87
N ASN A 156 -8.03 11.22 -11.56
CA ASN A 156 -7.75 12.49 -10.93
C ASN A 156 -6.26 12.58 -10.51
N TYR A 157 -5.85 13.74 -10.01
CA TYR A 157 -4.50 13.91 -9.48
C TYR A 157 -4.23 13.00 -8.26
N GLY A 158 -2.99 12.54 -8.16
CA GLY A 158 -2.49 11.72 -7.06
C GLY A 158 -1.35 12.37 -6.28
N GLN A 159 -0.98 11.74 -5.16
CA GLN A 159 0.24 12.07 -4.43
C GLN A 159 1.48 11.56 -5.19
N ALA A 160 2.63 12.16 -4.91
CA ALA A 160 3.89 11.79 -5.57
C ALA A 160 4.33 10.34 -5.28
N THR A 161 3.80 9.73 -4.23
CA THR A 161 4.05 8.34 -3.80
C THR A 161 3.23 7.31 -4.57
N GLY A 162 2.30 7.73 -5.43
CA GLY A 162 1.32 6.85 -6.08
C GLY A 162 0.07 6.61 -5.21
N SER A 163 -0.83 5.75 -5.72
CA SER A 163 -2.07 5.40 -5.03
C SER A 163 -1.82 4.44 -3.89
N GLY A 164 -2.59 4.57 -2.80
CA GLY A 164 -2.39 3.71 -1.62
C GLY A 164 -2.64 2.23 -1.92
N GLN A 165 -3.54 1.94 -2.85
CA GLN A 165 -3.93 0.61 -3.29
C GLN A 165 -2.73 -0.13 -3.89
N LEU A 166 -2.03 0.52 -4.83
CA LEU A 166 -0.84 -0.04 -5.47
C LEU A 166 0.36 -0.02 -4.53
N LEU A 167 0.56 1.06 -3.78
CA LEU A 167 1.69 1.19 -2.85
C LEU A 167 1.66 0.11 -1.76
N ARG A 168 0.46 -0.26 -1.26
CA ARG A 168 0.30 -1.39 -0.34
C ARG A 168 0.77 -2.70 -0.97
N PHE A 169 0.31 -3.02 -2.18
CA PHE A 169 0.71 -4.24 -2.88
C PHE A 169 2.22 -4.30 -3.09
N VAL A 170 2.84 -3.21 -3.56
CA VAL A 170 4.30 -3.15 -3.76
C VAL A 170 5.06 -3.29 -2.45
N THR A 171 4.56 -2.68 -1.36
CA THR A 171 5.17 -2.79 -0.03
C THR A 171 5.12 -4.23 0.47
N GLU A 172 3.96 -4.87 0.42
CA GLU A 172 3.77 -6.28 0.82
C GLU A 172 4.61 -7.22 -0.05
N HIS A 173 4.61 -7.03 -1.37
CA HIS A 173 5.44 -7.80 -2.30
C HIS A 173 6.93 -7.68 -1.96
N THR A 174 7.40 -6.47 -1.66
CA THR A 174 8.79 -6.23 -1.27
C THR A 174 9.11 -6.97 0.03
N GLU A 175 8.23 -6.96 1.03
CA GLU A 175 8.46 -7.71 2.26
C GLU A 175 8.47 -9.22 2.01
N CYS A 176 7.51 -9.77 1.26
CA CYS A 176 7.45 -11.19 0.97
C CYS A 176 8.66 -11.72 0.18
N THR A 177 9.21 -10.92 -0.74
CA THR A 177 10.28 -11.36 -1.65
C THR A 177 11.69 -11.06 -1.14
N THR A 178 11.88 -9.92 -0.48
CA THR A 178 13.22 -9.46 -0.04
C THR A 178 13.49 -9.68 1.43
N LEU A 179 12.44 -9.97 2.23
CA LEU A 179 12.56 -10.34 3.63
C LEU A 179 12.13 -11.80 3.88
N PRO A 180 12.55 -12.79 3.06
CA PRO A 180 12.28 -14.17 3.41
C PRO A 180 12.90 -14.41 4.79
N THR A 181 12.10 -15.04 5.65
CA THR A 181 12.49 -15.69 6.89
C THR A 181 14.02 -15.80 7.04
N ARG A 182 14.64 -14.92 7.86
CA ARG A 182 15.89 -15.28 8.53
C ARG A 182 15.56 -16.37 9.57
N ILE A 183 15.17 -17.54 9.07
CA ILE A 183 15.22 -18.80 9.80
C ILE A 183 16.51 -19.44 9.28
N GLY A 184 17.57 -19.39 10.06
CA GLY A 184 18.88 -19.89 9.65
C GLY A 184 19.99 -19.21 10.43
N ASN A 185 20.28 -19.78 11.59
CA ASN A 185 21.46 -19.62 12.43
C ASN A 185 22.62 -18.82 11.81
N ALA A 186 22.96 -17.69 12.43
CA ALA A 186 24.36 -17.29 12.45
C ALA A 186 25.09 -18.33 13.32
N ALA A 187 25.81 -19.23 12.66
CA ALA A 187 26.91 -19.96 13.28
C ALA A 187 28.06 -19.00 13.57
#